data_AF-F0RNN4-F1
#
_entry.id   AF-F0RNN4-F1
#
_cell.length_a   1.000
_cell.length_b   1.000
_cell.length_c   1.000
_cell.angle_alpha   90.00
_cell.angle_beta   90.00
_cell.angle_gamma   90.00
#
_symmetry.space_group_name_H-M   'P 1'
#
loop_
_entity.id
_entity.type
_entity.pdbx_description
1 polymer ?
#
loop_
_entity_poly.entity_id
_entity_poly.type
_entity_poly.pdbx_seq_one_letter_code
_entity_poly.pdbx_strand_id
1 'polypeptide(L)'
;MKALTVMADSLRAGYIHPTHVLNTLIELENAGGTAALREFEAHLTSGRQALTERGHPHARLAEAWLQATRFYLQESQRGAA
;
A
#
# COMPACT_ATOMS: atom_id res chain seq x y z
N MET A 1 9.60 5.97 4.18
CA MET A 1 10.15 4.81 4.92
C MET A 1 9.15 4.14 5.89
N LYS A 2 8.33 4.87 6.68
CA LYS A 2 7.35 4.26 7.64
C LYS A 2 6.30 3.35 7.00
N ALA A 3 5.71 3.74 5.86
CA ALA A 3 4.64 2.97 5.20
C ALA A 3 5.08 1.58 4.70
N LEU A 4 6.30 1.48 4.13
CA LEU A 4 6.86 0.19 3.70
C LEU A 4 7.12 -0.74 4.89
N THR A 5 7.53 -0.19 6.05
CA THR A 5 7.69 -0.98 7.29
C THR A 5 6.36 -1.53 7.77
N VAL A 6 5.31 -0.70 7.84
CA VAL A 6 3.97 -1.14 8.25
C VAL A 6 3.43 -2.23 7.31
N MET A 7 3.64 -2.05 6.00
CA MET A 7 3.30 -3.08 5.01
C MET A 7 4.11 -4.36 5.27
N ALA A 8 5.43 -4.29 5.40
CA ALA A 8 6.27 -5.46 5.65
C ALA A 8 5.88 -6.21 6.93
N ASP A 9 5.53 -5.49 8.00
CA ASP A 9 5.08 -6.07 9.25
C ASP A 9 3.73 -6.78 9.09
N SER A 10 2.81 -6.22 8.31
CA SER A 10 1.53 -6.89 7.98
C SER A 10 1.74 -8.17 7.15
N LEU A 11 2.68 -8.17 6.20
CA LEU A 11 3.04 -9.38 5.47
C LEU A 11 3.66 -10.42 6.39
N ARG A 12 4.57 -10.02 7.29
CA ARG A 12 5.20 -10.92 8.26
C ARG A 12 4.17 -11.52 9.23
N ALA A 13 3.20 -10.73 9.66
CA ALA A 13 2.11 -11.17 10.53
C ALA A 13 1.06 -12.03 9.81
N GLY A 14 1.05 -12.04 8.46
CA GLY A 14 0.11 -12.83 7.67
C GLY A 14 -1.31 -12.29 7.63
N TYR A 15 -1.55 -11.07 8.13
CA TYR A 15 -2.86 -10.40 8.10
C TYR A 15 -2.72 -8.88 7.92
N ILE A 16 -3.79 -8.26 7.42
CA ILE A 16 -3.89 -6.81 7.22
C ILE A 16 -5.12 -6.31 7.98
N HIS A 17 -4.94 -5.28 8.80
CA HIS A 17 -6.06 -4.58 9.43
C HIS A 17 -6.45 -3.35 8.59
N PRO A 18 -7.71 -3.21 8.14
CA PRO A 18 -8.12 -2.10 7.26
C PRO A 18 -7.79 -0.71 7.82
N THR A 19 -8.00 -0.50 9.12
CA THR A 19 -7.68 0.77 9.78
C THR A 19 -6.19 1.11 9.70
N HIS A 20 -5.29 0.12 9.79
CA HIS A 20 -3.85 0.37 9.68
C HIS A 20 -3.47 0.78 8.26
N VAL A 21 -4.08 0.16 7.25
CA VAL A 21 -3.88 0.53 5.84
C VAL A 21 -4.30 1.97 5.63
N LEU A 22 -5.55 2.31 5.99
CA LEU A 22 -6.09 3.66 5.79
C LEU A 22 -5.25 4.71 6.52
N ASN A 23 -4.94 4.49 7.80
CA ASN A 23 -4.10 5.42 8.57
C ASN A 23 -2.71 5.59 7.92
N THR A 24 -2.12 4.51 7.42
CA THR A 24 -0.81 4.59 6.74
C THR A 24 -0.89 5.42 5.46
N LEU A 25 -1.96 5.28 4.68
CA LEU A 25 -2.16 6.05 3.44
C LEU A 25 -2.39 7.53 3.74
N ILE A 26 -3.20 7.85 4.75
CA ILE A 26 -3.43 9.22 5.22
C ILE A 26 -2.11 9.85 5.70
N GLU A 27 -1.34 9.13 6.53
CA GLU A 27 -0.03 9.61 7.00
C GLU A 27 0.96 9.85 5.85
N LEU A 28 0.96 8.96 4.87
CA LEU A 28 1.85 9.06 3.70
C LEU A 28 1.48 10.27 2.83
N GLU A 29 0.18 10.48 2.59
CA GLU A 29 -0.32 11.66 1.89
C GLU A 29 -0.01 12.96 2.65
N ASN A 30 -0.23 12.99 3.96
CA ASN A 30 0.09 14.17 4.76
C ASN A 30 1.60 14.51 4.73
N ALA A 31 2.47 13.51 4.58
CA ALA A 31 3.91 13.71 4.56
C ALA A 31 4.46 14.16 3.19
N GLY A 32 3.86 13.74 2.08
CA GLY A 32 4.42 13.99 0.74
C GLY A 32 3.39 14.10 -0.39
N GLY A 33 2.12 14.30 -0.05
CA GLY A 33 1.00 14.44 -0.96
C GLY A 33 0.78 13.22 -1.86
N THR A 34 0.09 13.46 -2.97
CA THR A 34 -0.19 12.44 -4.00
C THR A 34 1.09 11.81 -4.56
N ALA A 35 2.21 12.54 -4.61
CA ALA A 35 3.48 12.02 -5.12
C ALA A 35 3.99 10.85 -4.26
N ALA A 36 3.94 10.99 -2.93
CA ALA A 36 4.33 9.92 -2.02
C ALA A 36 3.44 8.68 -2.14
N LEU A 37 2.13 8.87 -2.33
CA LEU A 37 1.19 7.76 -2.59
C LEU A 37 1.52 7.03 -3.91
N ARG A 38 1.89 7.75 -4.97
CA ARG A 38 2.28 7.17 -6.26
C ARG A 38 3.59 6.39 -6.18
N GLU A 39 4.58 6.91 -5.47
CA GLU A 39 5.83 6.20 -5.21
C GLU A 39 5.56 4.89 -4.45
N PHE A 40 4.69 4.94 -3.44
CA PHE A 40 4.29 3.75 -2.70
C PHE A 40 3.52 2.75 -3.55
N GLU A 41 2.60 3.20 -4.43
CA GLU A 41 1.93 2.35 -5.42
C GLU A 41 2.94 1.61 -6.33
N ALA A 42 3.97 2.32 -6.80
CA ALA A 42 5.02 1.73 -7.63
C ALA A 42 5.82 0.66 -6.87
N HIS A 43 6.20 0.94 -5.62
CA HIS A 43 6.86 -0.05 -4.76
C HIS A 43 5.99 -1.28 -4.50
N LEU A 44 4.70 -1.09 -4.22
CA LEU A 44 3.74 -2.18 -4.03
C LEU A 44 3.59 -3.02 -5.29
N THR A 45 3.54 -2.39 -6.46
CA THR A 45 3.46 -3.09 -7.75
C THR A 45 4.67 -4.00 -7.96
N SER A 46 5.88 -3.46 -7.78
CA SER A 46 7.12 -4.22 -7.91
C SER A 46 7.22 -5.34 -6.87
N GLY A 47 6.93 -5.04 -5.60
CA GLY A 47 6.98 -6.02 -4.52
C GLY A 47 5.96 -7.14 -4.69
N ARG A 48 4.73 -6.81 -5.09
CA ARG A 48 3.69 -7.79 -5.39
C ARG A 48 4.09 -8.71 -6.53
N GLN A 49 4.64 -8.17 -7.62
CA GLN A 49 5.14 -8.98 -8.74
C GLN A 49 6.23 -9.96 -8.28
N ALA A 50 7.23 -9.48 -7.56
CA ALA A 50 8.31 -10.33 -7.05
C ALA A 50 7.81 -11.45 -6.11
N LEU A 51 6.78 -11.17 -5.29
CA LEU A 51 6.15 -12.18 -4.43
C LEU A 51 5.36 -13.21 -5.24
N THR A 52 4.64 -12.78 -6.28
CA THR A 52 3.90 -13.67 -7.18
C THR A 52 4.85 -14.61 -7.93
N GLU A 53 5.92 -14.08 -8.51
CA GLU A 53 6.91 -14.86 -9.28
C GLU A 53 7.59 -15.94 -8.42
N ARG A 54 7.72 -15.70 -7.11
CA ARG A 54 8.28 -16.66 -6.14
C ARG A 54 7.26 -17.63 -5.54
N GLY A 55 5.99 -17.53 -5.93
CA GLY A 55 4.91 -18.33 -5.32
C GLY A 55 4.74 -18.05 -3.82
N HIS A 56 5.05 -16.84 -3.36
CA HIS A 56 5.06 -16.52 -1.93
C HIS A 56 3.63 -16.51 -1.34
N PRO A 57 3.38 -17.14 -0.18
CA PRO A 57 2.03 -17.27 0.40
C PRO A 57 1.37 -15.92 0.74
N HIS A 58 2.17 -14.86 0.89
CA HIS A 58 1.70 -13.51 1.21
C HIS A 58 1.54 -12.59 0.00
N ALA A 59 1.66 -13.10 -1.24
CA ALA A 59 1.41 -12.31 -2.45
C ALA A 59 -0.01 -11.68 -2.44
N ARG A 60 -1.01 -12.39 -1.89
CA ARG A 60 -2.38 -11.87 -1.71
C ARG A 60 -2.47 -10.64 -0.80
N LEU A 61 -1.58 -10.54 0.19
CA LEU A 61 -1.56 -9.41 1.13
C LEU A 61 -0.92 -8.19 0.47
N ALA A 62 0.15 -8.38 -0.31
CA ALA A 62 0.71 -7.31 -1.14
C ALA A 62 -0.33 -6.78 -2.17
N GLU A 63 -1.12 -7.68 -2.76
CA GLU A 63 -2.24 -7.30 -3.64
C GLU A 63 -3.28 -6.45 -2.91
N ALA A 64 -3.68 -6.84 -1.69
CA ALA A 64 -4.65 -6.08 -0.90
C ALA A 64 -4.15 -4.66 -0.59
N TRP A 65 -2.86 -4.49 -0.24
CA TRP A 65 -2.24 -3.18 -0.09
C TRP A 65 -2.26 -2.36 -1.39
N LEU A 66 -1.94 -2.99 -2.52
CA LEU A 66 -1.94 -2.32 -3.82
C LEU A 66 -3.34 -1.82 -4.20
N GLN A 67 -4.36 -2.66 -4.04
CA GLN A 67 -5.74 -2.31 -4.35
C GLN A 67 -6.26 -1.19 -3.44
N ALA A 68 -5.97 -1.26 -2.13
CA ALA A 68 -6.35 -0.20 -1.21
C ALA A 68 -5.66 1.13 -1.54
N THR A 69 -4.37 1.11 -1.90
CA THR A 69 -3.63 2.30 -2.30
C THR A 69 -4.21 2.94 -3.57
N ARG A 70 -4.55 2.13 -4.57
CA ARG A 70 -5.19 2.59 -5.82
C ARG A 70 -6.56 3.20 -5.57
N PHE A 71 -7.37 2.53 -4.75
CA PHE A 71 -8.67 3.04 -4.37
C PHE A 71 -8.57 4.39 -3.66
N TYR A 72 -7.66 4.51 -2.68
CA TYR A 72 -7.42 5.75 -1.96
C TYR A 72 -6.96 6.88 -2.89
N LEU A 73 -6.02 6.60 -3.80
CA LEU A 73 -5.57 7.57 -4.81
C LEU A 73 -6.72 8.07 -5.68
N GLN A 74 -7.60 7.18 -6.14
CA GLN A 74 -8.75 7.53 -6.97
C GLN A 74 -9.73 8.44 -6.22
N GLU A 75 -10.06 8.13 -4.97
CA GLU A 75 -11.00 8.94 -4.18
C GLU A 75 -10.39 10.27 -3.74
N SER A 76 -9.09 10.30 -3.41
CA SER A 76 -8.40 11.55 -3.04
C SER A 76 -8.36 12.53 -4.21
N GLN A 77 -8.21 12.03 -5.45
CA GLN A 77 -8.28 12.85 -6.65
C GLN A 77 -9.68 13.40 -6.92
N ARG A 78 -10.75 12.68 -6.54
CA ARG A 78 -12.13 13.16 -6.68
C ARG A 78 -12.47 14.28 -5.71
N GLY A 79 -11.91 14.27 -4.50
CA GLY A 79 -12.14 15.33 -3.51
C GLY A 79 -11.42 16.66 -3.82
N ALA A 80 -10.46 16.64 -4.74
CA ALA A 80 -9.67 17.82 -5.14
C ALA A 80 -10.19 18.53 -6.41
N ALA A 81 -11.23 17.99 -7.06
CA ALA A 81 -11.87 18.53 -8.26
C ALA A 81 -13.16 19.29 -7.93
#